data_AF-A0A8T3B9N5-F1
#
_entry.id   AF-A0A8T3B9N5-F1
#
_cell.length_a   1.000
_cell.length_b   1.000
_cell.length_c   1.000
_cell.angle_alpha   90.00
_cell.angle_beta   90.00
_cell.angle_gamma   90.00
#
_symmetry.space_group_name_H-M   'P 1'
#
loop_
_entity.id
_entity.type
_entity.pdbx_description
1 polymer ?
#
loop_
_entity_poly.entity_id
_entity_poly.type
_entity_poly.pdbx_seq_one_letter_code
_entity_poly.pdbx_strand_id
1 'polypeptide(L)'
;MTLPTPLLLSLLSLILLPSPSAANEGNILATGDILPTDGQLSYKDAAFVIQGDCNLILYNKANGFQSNTHGFGTNCTLTLSDHGQLLIKDGQGLQVWSSPGGSKKGKYVAVLGPDGILNVFGPSIWSTPPLSSPSAAIDAELSNLRLVRNVLFSSQILRENSKLTSRDYTLEITEDCNLEFTKASVGVVWQSETKGKGRHCFVRLDDHGRLAVVNDRYKFLWWSKQEGVEGEYVLVVQINGQAAVYGPVVWSTGSCCFGNLDRFALRVSGFNKLEEGK
;
A
#
# COMPACT_ATOMS: atom_id res chain seq x y z
N MET A 1 -23.78 0.95 65.73
CA MET A 1 -22.43 1.43 65.33
C MET A 1 -22.02 0.62 64.11
N THR A 2 -22.15 1.20 62.92
CA THR A 2 -21.89 0.55 61.63
C THR A 2 -20.49 0.93 61.15
N LEU A 3 -19.60 -0.05 60.97
CA LEU A 3 -18.26 0.16 60.41
C LEU A 3 -18.32 0.40 58.89
N PRO A 4 -17.43 1.24 58.30
CA PRO A 4 -17.36 1.45 56.87
C PRO A 4 -16.46 0.40 56.19
N THR A 5 -16.89 -0.08 55.02
CA THR A 5 -16.13 -0.92 54.08
C THR A 5 -15.03 -0.14 53.36
N PRO A 6 -13.82 -0.69 53.16
CA PRO A 6 -12.79 -0.02 52.37
C PRO A 6 -12.97 -0.30 50.88
N LEU A 7 -12.94 0.76 50.06
CA LEU A 7 -12.84 0.66 48.60
C LEU A 7 -11.38 0.42 48.20
N LEU A 8 -11.11 -0.72 47.55
CA LEU A 8 -9.85 -0.99 46.87
C LEU A 8 -9.88 -0.34 45.48
N LEU A 9 -9.08 0.71 45.27
CA LEU A 9 -8.80 1.26 43.94
C LEU A 9 -7.71 0.44 43.26
N SER A 10 -8.10 -0.46 42.36
CA SER A 10 -7.18 -1.13 41.44
C SER A 10 -6.92 -0.22 40.23
N LEU A 11 -5.71 0.33 40.12
CA LEU A 11 -5.23 1.00 38.91
C LEU A 11 -4.90 -0.07 37.86
N LEU A 12 -5.78 -0.20 36.86
CA LEU A 12 -5.50 -0.96 35.64
C LEU A 12 -4.69 -0.07 34.69
N SER A 13 -3.36 -0.21 34.69
CA SER A 13 -2.49 0.44 33.70
C SER A 13 -2.75 -0.19 32.33
N LEU A 14 -3.55 0.49 31.51
CA LEU A 14 -3.86 0.11 30.14
C LEU A 14 -2.62 0.36 29.27
N ILE A 15 -1.83 -0.68 29.01
CA ILE A 15 -0.77 -0.64 28.00
C ILE A 15 -1.47 -0.55 26.64
N LEU A 16 -1.49 0.64 26.04
CA LEU A 16 -1.91 0.85 24.64
C LEU A 16 -0.89 0.15 23.72
N LEU A 17 -1.10 -1.13 23.44
CA LEU A 17 -0.53 -1.74 22.25
C LEU A 17 -1.28 -1.16 21.05
N PRO A 18 -0.60 -0.60 20.02
CA PRO A 18 -1.27 -0.19 18.81
C PRO A 18 -1.96 -1.41 18.21
N SER A 19 -3.29 -1.39 18.18
CA SER A 19 -4.07 -2.45 17.55
C SER A 19 -3.65 -2.54 16.08
N PRO A 20 -3.37 -3.75 15.55
CA PRO A 20 -3.10 -3.90 14.12
C PRO A 20 -4.32 -3.37 13.37
N SER A 21 -4.11 -2.33 12.57
CA SER A 21 -5.17 -1.73 11.77
C SER A 21 -5.58 -2.73 10.69
N ALA A 22 -6.77 -3.32 10.83
CA ALA A 22 -7.40 -4.16 9.81
C ALA A 22 -7.98 -3.35 8.64
N ALA A 23 -7.63 -2.06 8.52
CA ALA A 23 -8.14 -1.18 7.49
C ALA A 23 -7.32 -1.34 6.20
N ASN A 24 -7.47 -2.46 5.49
CA ASN A 24 -7.01 -2.51 4.12
C ASN A 24 -7.92 -1.61 3.27
N GLU A 25 -7.36 -0.57 2.67
CA GLU A 25 -8.00 0.02 1.50
C GLU A 25 -8.07 -1.05 0.44
N GLY A 26 -9.24 -1.22 -0.17
CA GLY A 26 -9.56 -2.41 -0.96
C GLY A 26 -8.47 -2.87 -1.92
N ASN A 27 -7.66 -2.00 -2.52
CA ASN A 27 -6.61 -2.35 -3.47
C ASN A 27 -5.15 -2.18 -2.98
N ILE A 28 -4.89 -1.82 -1.72
CA ILE A 28 -3.53 -1.60 -1.21
C ILE A 28 -3.25 -2.32 0.12
N LEU A 29 -1.97 -2.66 0.34
CA LEU A 29 -1.44 -3.15 1.61
C LEU A 29 -0.14 -2.39 1.91
N ALA A 30 -0.12 -1.57 2.95
CA ALA A 30 1.07 -0.80 3.35
C ALA A 30 1.89 -1.53 4.43
N THR A 31 3.17 -1.13 4.60
CA THR A 31 3.98 -1.62 5.72
C THR A 31 3.29 -1.33 7.06
N GLY A 32 3.07 -2.39 7.86
CA GLY A 32 2.36 -2.33 9.14
C GLY A 32 0.91 -2.82 9.07
N ASP A 33 0.34 -2.93 7.87
CA ASP A 33 -0.98 -3.51 7.66
C ASP A 33 -0.91 -5.05 7.73
N ILE A 34 -2.03 -5.65 8.10
CA ILE A 34 -2.22 -7.10 8.12
C ILE A 34 -3.44 -7.43 7.29
N LEU A 35 -3.26 -8.26 6.26
CA LEU A 35 -4.36 -8.91 5.56
C LEU A 35 -4.64 -10.25 6.28
N PRO A 36 -5.78 -10.38 6.98
CA PRO A 36 -6.09 -11.59 7.72
C PRO A 36 -6.41 -12.75 6.78
N THR A 37 -6.52 -13.95 7.34
CA THR A 37 -6.98 -15.15 6.63
C THR A 37 -8.30 -14.89 5.91
N ASP A 38 -8.40 -15.36 4.67
CA ASP A 38 -9.50 -15.11 3.71
C ASP A 38 -9.73 -13.63 3.38
N GLY A 39 -8.82 -12.74 3.81
CA GLY A 39 -8.77 -11.35 3.41
C GLY A 39 -8.27 -11.18 1.98
N GLN A 40 -8.71 -10.12 1.33
CA GLN A 40 -8.34 -9.83 -0.05
C GLN A 40 -8.03 -8.35 -0.29
N LEU A 41 -7.16 -8.10 -1.27
CA LEU A 41 -7.15 -6.86 -2.05
C LEU A 41 -7.98 -7.06 -3.32
N SER A 42 -8.58 -6.02 -3.86
CA SER A 42 -9.47 -6.06 -5.03
C SER A 42 -9.42 -4.78 -5.84
N TYR A 43 -9.38 -4.93 -7.16
CA TYR A 43 -9.52 -3.82 -8.10
C TYR A 43 -10.23 -4.31 -9.35
N LYS A 44 -11.42 -3.75 -9.64
CA LYS A 44 -12.32 -4.25 -10.70
C LYS A 44 -12.54 -5.77 -10.56
N ASP A 45 -12.15 -6.54 -11.57
CA ASP A 45 -12.32 -8.00 -11.65
C ASP A 45 -11.11 -8.77 -11.08
N ALA A 46 -10.08 -8.07 -10.60
CA ALA A 46 -8.90 -8.69 -10.02
C ALA A 46 -9.01 -8.77 -8.49
N ALA A 47 -8.57 -9.88 -7.91
CA ALA A 47 -8.54 -10.10 -6.47
C ALA A 47 -7.24 -10.79 -6.04
N PHE A 48 -6.59 -10.28 -5.00
CA PHE A 48 -5.39 -10.84 -4.39
C PHE A 48 -5.72 -11.33 -2.98
N VAL A 49 -5.76 -12.64 -2.78
CA VAL A 49 -6.41 -13.30 -1.64
C VAL A 49 -5.41 -14.18 -0.89
N ILE A 50 -5.32 -14.03 0.43
CA ILE A 50 -4.68 -15.02 1.30
C ILE A 50 -5.75 -16.01 1.77
N GLN A 51 -5.71 -17.23 1.26
CA GLN A 51 -6.76 -18.22 1.52
C GLN A 51 -6.53 -18.94 2.87
N GLY A 52 -7.59 -19.55 3.41
CA GLY A 52 -7.59 -20.33 4.65
C GLY A 52 -6.58 -21.49 4.71
N ASP A 53 -6.16 -21.98 3.56
CA ASP A 53 -5.13 -23.02 3.39
C ASP A 53 -3.70 -22.46 3.30
N CYS A 54 -3.52 -21.17 3.58
CA CYS A 54 -2.27 -20.42 3.47
C CYS A 54 -1.74 -20.21 2.05
N ASN A 55 -2.50 -20.51 1.00
CA ASN A 55 -2.14 -20.15 -0.36
C ASN A 55 -2.49 -18.69 -0.66
N LEU A 56 -1.52 -17.93 -1.17
CA LEU A 56 -1.72 -16.56 -1.63
C LEU A 56 -1.95 -16.59 -3.13
N ILE A 57 -3.12 -16.12 -3.59
CA ILE A 57 -3.53 -16.19 -5.01
C ILE A 57 -3.86 -14.80 -5.55
N LEU A 58 -3.44 -14.52 -6.78
CA LEU A 58 -3.97 -13.44 -7.60
C LEU A 58 -4.92 -14.01 -8.66
N TYR A 59 -6.20 -13.73 -8.51
CA TYR A 59 -7.21 -13.93 -9.54
C TYR A 59 -7.24 -12.69 -10.44
N ASN A 60 -6.95 -12.86 -11.73
CA ASN A 60 -7.05 -11.80 -12.73
C ASN A 60 -7.40 -12.38 -14.11
N LYS A 61 -7.52 -11.53 -15.13
CA LYS A 61 -7.77 -11.94 -16.52
C LYS A 61 -6.50 -12.40 -17.27
N ALA A 62 -5.35 -12.40 -16.61
CA ALA A 62 -4.06 -12.80 -17.17
C ALA A 62 -3.67 -14.19 -16.63
N ASN A 63 -2.38 -14.45 -16.43
CA ASN A 63 -1.88 -15.74 -15.96
C ASN A 63 -2.03 -15.96 -14.44
N GLY A 64 -2.61 -15.00 -13.71
CA GLY A 64 -2.69 -15.04 -12.24
C GLY A 64 -1.32 -15.10 -11.55
N PHE A 65 -1.33 -15.44 -10.27
CA PHE A 65 -0.15 -15.75 -9.46
C PHE A 65 -0.57 -16.66 -8.31
N GLN A 66 0.31 -17.54 -7.84
CA GLN A 66 0.14 -18.23 -6.57
C GLN A 66 1.48 -18.47 -5.85
N SER A 67 1.46 -18.47 -4.51
CA SER A 67 2.64 -18.77 -3.68
C SER A 67 2.97 -20.26 -3.59
N ASN A 68 2.03 -21.16 -3.96
CA ASN A 68 2.14 -22.62 -3.83
C ASN A 68 2.38 -23.09 -2.39
N THR A 69 1.64 -22.49 -1.44
CA THR A 69 1.81 -22.74 0.01
C THR A 69 0.58 -23.41 0.64
N HIS A 70 -0.27 -24.00 -0.20
CA HIS A 70 -1.45 -24.76 0.21
C HIS A 70 -1.08 -25.84 1.24
N GLY A 71 -1.72 -25.79 2.40
CA GLY A 71 -1.56 -26.77 3.48
C GLY A 71 -0.29 -26.61 4.31
N PHE A 72 0.49 -25.54 4.12
CA PHE A 72 1.72 -25.30 4.89
C PHE A 72 1.48 -24.60 6.24
N GLY A 73 0.23 -24.35 6.61
CA GLY A 73 -0.17 -23.77 7.88
C GLY A 73 -1.69 -23.63 8.01
N THR A 74 -2.13 -22.93 9.07
CA THR A 74 -3.52 -22.51 9.27
C THR A 74 -3.56 -21.09 9.85
N ASN A 75 -4.70 -20.40 9.70
CA ASN A 75 -4.89 -19.02 10.15
C ASN A 75 -3.80 -18.07 9.65
N CYS A 76 -3.42 -18.22 8.38
CA CYS A 76 -2.34 -17.44 7.81
C CYS A 76 -2.72 -15.99 7.60
N THR A 77 -1.75 -15.12 7.83
CA THR A 77 -1.84 -13.68 7.57
C THR A 77 -0.80 -13.27 6.55
N LEU A 78 -1.13 -12.25 5.76
CA LEU A 78 -0.21 -11.63 4.83
C LEU A 78 0.17 -10.24 5.35
N THR A 79 1.47 -9.94 5.36
CA THR A 79 2.01 -8.64 5.78
C THR A 79 3.03 -8.13 4.77
N LEU A 80 3.25 -6.82 4.74
CA LEU A 80 4.31 -6.20 3.94
C LEU A 80 5.45 -5.75 4.86
N SER A 81 6.65 -6.31 4.66
CA SER A 81 7.82 -6.02 5.48
C SER A 81 8.38 -4.61 5.22
N ASP A 82 9.27 -4.17 6.11
CA ASP A 82 10.06 -2.94 5.97
C ASP A 82 11.20 -3.07 4.95
N HIS A 83 11.30 -4.20 4.24
CA HIS A 83 12.18 -4.43 3.10
C HIS A 83 11.37 -4.71 1.81
N GLY A 84 10.06 -4.44 1.81
CA GLY A 84 9.23 -4.61 0.62
C GLY A 84 8.99 -6.08 0.24
N GLN A 85 9.05 -6.99 1.22
CA GLN A 85 8.67 -8.40 1.01
C GLN A 85 7.24 -8.61 1.47
N LEU A 86 6.44 -9.28 0.66
CA LEU A 86 5.21 -9.91 1.13
C LEU A 86 5.57 -11.14 1.95
N LEU A 87 5.04 -11.25 3.17
CA LEU A 87 5.30 -12.35 4.09
C LEU A 87 3.99 -13.03 4.46
N ILE A 88 3.93 -14.35 4.24
CA ILE A 88 2.87 -15.20 4.80
C ILE A 88 3.39 -15.74 6.13
N LYS A 89 2.62 -15.52 7.20
CA LYS A 89 2.86 -16.12 8.51
C LYS A 89 1.68 -16.96 8.92
N ASP A 90 1.91 -18.12 9.52
CA ASP A 90 0.84 -18.94 10.11
C ASP A 90 0.31 -18.33 11.42
N GLY A 91 -0.73 -18.94 11.98
CA GLY A 91 -1.33 -18.51 13.24
C GLY A 91 -0.40 -18.57 14.46
N GLN A 92 0.77 -19.22 14.37
CA GLN A 92 1.81 -19.24 15.40
C GLN A 92 2.91 -18.20 15.15
N GLY A 93 2.81 -17.44 14.06
CA GLY A 93 3.77 -16.42 13.66
C GLY A 93 4.99 -16.97 12.91
N LEU A 94 5.01 -18.26 12.55
CA LEU A 94 6.07 -18.84 11.73
C LEU A 94 5.91 -18.39 10.28
N GLN A 95 7.03 -18.03 9.65
CA GLN A 95 7.02 -17.63 8.24
C GLN A 95 6.82 -18.86 7.35
N VAL A 96 5.74 -18.83 6.57
CA VAL A 96 5.40 -19.85 5.56
C VAL A 96 6.04 -19.53 4.22
N TRP A 97 6.06 -18.24 3.84
CA TRP A 97 6.58 -17.79 2.54
C TRP A 97 6.98 -16.32 2.56
N SER A 98 7.86 -15.95 1.63
CA SER A 98 8.26 -14.57 1.37
C SER A 98 8.46 -14.32 -0.12
N SER A 99 8.01 -13.17 -0.62
CA SER A 99 8.44 -12.67 -1.93
C SER A 99 9.90 -12.17 -1.88
N PRO A 100 10.53 -11.97 -3.05
CA PRO A 100 11.62 -11.00 -3.18
C PRO A 100 11.22 -9.63 -2.62
N GLY A 101 12.22 -8.83 -2.24
CA GLY A 101 12.01 -7.48 -1.72
C GLY A 101 13.07 -6.51 -2.20
N GLY A 102 12.99 -5.27 -1.70
CA GLY A 102 13.97 -4.22 -1.95
C GLY A 102 15.23 -4.37 -1.09
N SER A 103 16.30 -3.68 -1.50
CA SER A 103 17.58 -3.66 -0.78
C SER A 103 17.64 -2.66 0.37
N LYS A 104 16.66 -1.76 0.48
CA LYS A 104 16.64 -0.68 1.47
C LYS A 104 15.55 -0.91 2.50
N LYS A 105 15.87 -0.68 3.76
CA LYS A 105 14.85 -0.61 4.82
C LYS A 105 14.00 0.65 4.64
N GLY A 106 12.68 0.57 4.82
CA GLY A 106 11.78 1.71 4.74
C GLY A 106 10.29 1.33 4.79
N LYS A 107 9.43 2.27 4.41
CA LYS A 107 7.99 2.01 4.23
C LYS A 107 7.71 1.65 2.78
N TYR A 108 6.92 0.61 2.57
CA TYR A 108 6.53 0.08 1.27
C TYR A 108 5.01 0.05 1.14
N VAL A 109 4.54 -0.09 -0.10
CA VAL A 109 3.13 -0.33 -0.40
C VAL A 109 2.99 -1.38 -1.51
N ALA A 110 2.13 -2.36 -1.32
CA ALA A 110 1.66 -3.24 -2.37
C ALA A 110 0.36 -2.66 -2.94
N VAL A 111 0.27 -2.55 -4.26
CA VAL A 111 -0.88 -1.96 -4.97
C VAL A 111 -1.37 -2.94 -6.02
N LEU A 112 -2.65 -3.30 -5.95
CA LEU A 112 -3.35 -4.00 -7.03
C LEU A 112 -3.84 -2.97 -8.06
N GLY A 113 -3.18 -2.95 -9.21
CA GLY A 113 -3.38 -1.97 -10.26
C GLY A 113 -4.57 -2.26 -11.19
N PRO A 114 -4.92 -1.29 -12.08
CA PRO A 114 -5.97 -1.44 -13.08
C PRO A 114 -5.68 -2.46 -14.18
N ASP A 115 -4.42 -2.85 -14.33
CA ASP A 115 -3.92 -3.94 -15.18
C ASP A 115 -4.14 -5.32 -14.56
N GLY A 116 -4.64 -5.40 -13.32
CA GLY A 116 -4.83 -6.65 -12.60
C GLY A 116 -3.51 -7.26 -12.13
N ILE A 117 -2.44 -6.47 -12.05
CA ILE A 117 -1.14 -6.87 -11.53
C ILE A 117 -0.96 -6.25 -10.14
N LEU A 118 -0.42 -7.04 -9.21
CA LEU A 118 0.06 -6.52 -7.93
C LEU A 118 1.54 -6.16 -8.03
N ASN A 119 1.85 -4.90 -7.72
CA ASN A 119 3.21 -4.36 -7.65
C ASN A 119 3.53 -3.90 -6.23
N VAL A 120 4.76 -4.13 -5.76
CA VAL A 120 5.29 -3.61 -4.49
C VAL A 120 6.23 -2.46 -4.79
N PHE A 121 5.91 -1.28 -4.27
CA PHE A 121 6.68 -0.05 -4.45
C PHE A 121 7.38 0.36 -3.15
N GLY A 122 8.62 0.82 -3.27
CA GLY A 122 9.27 1.53 -2.17
C GLY A 122 10.79 1.58 -2.24
N PRO A 123 11.43 2.20 -1.22
CA PRO A 123 10.78 2.79 -0.05
C PRO A 123 10.03 4.10 -0.38
N SER A 124 9.23 4.60 0.57
CA SER A 124 8.60 5.92 0.47
C SER A 124 9.66 7.04 0.40
N ILE A 125 9.49 7.97 -0.54
CA ILE A 125 10.41 9.09 -0.78
C ILE A 125 9.79 10.47 -0.48
N TRP A 126 8.47 10.53 -0.32
CA TRP A 126 7.75 11.73 0.07
C TRP A 126 6.44 11.33 0.74
N SER A 127 6.03 12.10 1.75
CA SER A 127 4.70 11.99 2.34
C SER A 127 4.23 13.33 2.87
N THR A 128 2.91 13.51 2.95
CA THR A 128 2.32 14.56 3.78
C THR A 128 2.67 14.31 5.25
N PRO A 129 2.66 15.36 6.10
CA PRO A 129 2.81 15.18 7.55
C PRO A 129 1.74 14.23 8.11
N PRO A 130 2.07 13.43 9.14
CA PRO A 130 1.09 12.61 9.82
C PRO A 130 0.07 13.50 10.54
N LEU A 131 -1.20 13.10 10.55
CA LEU A 131 -2.21 13.78 11.34
C LEU A 131 -2.03 13.47 12.82
N SER A 132 -2.04 14.50 13.68
CA SER A 132 -1.85 14.38 15.13
C SER A 132 -2.93 13.59 15.86
N SER A 133 -3.94 13.08 15.16
CA SER A 133 -4.95 12.15 15.68
C SER A 133 -5.57 11.35 14.53
N PRO A 134 -5.31 10.04 14.42
CA PRO A 134 -6.15 9.17 13.62
C PRO A 134 -7.48 9.07 14.36
N SER A 135 -8.39 10.01 14.11
CA SER A 135 -9.79 9.79 14.46
C SER A 135 -10.24 8.58 13.67
N ALA A 136 -10.27 7.43 14.34
CA ALA A 136 -10.93 6.23 13.90
C ALA A 136 -12.45 6.48 13.98
N ALA A 137 -12.95 7.39 13.15
CA ALA A 137 -14.36 7.39 12.82
C ALA A 137 -14.58 6.18 11.93
N ILE A 138 -15.16 5.15 12.55
CA ILE A 138 -15.64 3.95 11.88
C ILE A 138 -16.94 4.38 11.19
N ASP A 139 -16.86 4.90 9.97
CA ASP A 139 -18.03 4.91 9.10
C ASP A 139 -18.05 3.59 8.34
N ALA A 140 -18.91 2.72 8.85
CA ALA A 140 -19.34 1.50 8.20
C ALA A 140 -20.30 1.85 7.04
N GLU A 141 -19.78 2.53 6.02
CA GLU A 141 -20.44 2.57 4.72
C GLU A 141 -19.37 2.66 3.64
N LEU A 142 -18.92 1.51 3.12
CA LEU A 142 -18.47 1.46 1.73
C LEU A 142 -18.47 0.04 1.17
N SER A 143 -19.61 -0.64 1.27
CA SER A 143 -19.84 -1.90 0.55
C SER A 143 -20.12 -1.73 -0.95
N ASN A 144 -19.93 -0.54 -1.55
CA ASN A 144 -20.36 -0.31 -2.94
C ASN A 144 -19.49 0.59 -3.85
N LEU A 145 -18.24 0.95 -3.52
CA LEU A 145 -17.41 1.68 -4.50
C LEU A 145 -16.66 0.73 -5.45
N ARG A 146 -17.25 0.54 -6.63
CA ARG A 146 -16.70 -0.18 -7.80
C ARG A 146 -15.41 0.40 -8.39
N LEU A 147 -14.81 1.45 -7.81
CA LEU A 147 -13.47 1.92 -8.19
C LEU A 147 -12.93 2.87 -7.10
N VAL A 148 -11.97 2.43 -6.29
CA VAL A 148 -11.22 3.34 -5.43
C VAL A 148 -10.18 4.04 -6.31
N ARG A 149 -10.29 5.37 -6.44
CA ARG A 149 -9.25 6.20 -7.07
C ARG A 149 -8.37 6.78 -5.97
N ASN A 150 -7.55 5.94 -5.35
CA ASN A 150 -6.61 6.31 -4.28
C ASN A 150 -5.16 6.39 -4.76
N VAL A 151 -4.89 6.02 -6.01
CA VAL A 151 -3.53 5.91 -6.56
C VAL A 151 -3.34 6.74 -7.84
N LEU A 152 -2.13 7.28 -8.00
CA LEU A 152 -1.63 7.89 -9.24
C LEU A 152 -0.28 7.27 -9.56
N PHE A 153 -0.17 6.57 -10.68
CA PHE A 153 1.07 5.94 -11.13
C PHE A 153 1.97 6.94 -11.87
N SER A 154 3.28 6.71 -11.84
CA SER A 154 4.23 7.39 -12.73
C SER A 154 3.78 7.21 -14.18
N SER A 155 3.76 8.29 -14.97
CA SER A 155 3.14 8.43 -16.31
C SER A 155 1.69 8.93 -16.34
N GLN A 156 0.98 8.91 -15.21
CA GLN A 156 -0.34 9.51 -15.09
C GLN A 156 -0.27 10.96 -14.59
N ILE A 157 -1.36 11.70 -14.85
CA ILE A 157 -1.54 13.04 -14.32
C ILE A 157 -2.91 13.19 -13.65
N LEU A 158 -2.95 13.99 -12.60
CA LEU A 158 -4.19 14.46 -11.98
C LEU A 158 -4.53 15.83 -12.56
N ARG A 159 -5.64 15.94 -13.28
CA ARG A 159 -6.12 17.22 -13.84
C ARG A 159 -7.13 17.88 -12.88
N GLU A 160 -7.43 19.15 -13.15
CA GLU A 160 -8.59 19.84 -12.58
C GLU A 160 -9.84 18.94 -12.64
N ASN A 161 -10.61 18.89 -11.55
CA ASN A 161 -11.77 18.02 -11.33
C ASN A 161 -11.48 16.52 -11.13
N SER A 162 -10.21 16.10 -11.17
CA SER A 162 -9.80 14.75 -10.75
C SER A 162 -9.26 14.80 -9.32
N LYS A 163 -9.59 13.78 -8.55
CA LYS A 163 -9.15 13.65 -7.16
C LYS A 163 -8.75 12.22 -6.83
N LEU A 164 -7.80 12.10 -5.90
CA LEU A 164 -7.52 10.85 -5.23
C LEU A 164 -8.25 10.84 -3.89
N THR A 165 -8.91 9.74 -3.55
CA THR A 165 -9.75 9.65 -2.34
C THR A 165 -9.54 8.33 -1.62
N SER A 166 -9.47 8.41 -0.30
CA SER A 166 -9.63 7.27 0.61
C SER A 166 -10.41 7.70 1.84
N ARG A 167 -11.52 7.00 2.13
CA ARG A 167 -12.48 7.39 3.18
C ARG A 167 -12.85 8.89 3.08
N ASP A 168 -12.56 9.67 4.12
CA ASP A 168 -12.80 11.10 4.24
C ASP A 168 -11.59 11.95 3.81
N TYR A 169 -10.53 11.32 3.30
CA TYR A 169 -9.35 12.00 2.76
C TYR A 169 -9.46 12.21 1.26
N THR A 170 -9.13 13.42 0.82
CA THR A 170 -9.11 13.81 -0.59
C THR A 170 -7.81 14.54 -0.90
N LEU A 171 -7.09 14.10 -1.94
CA LEU A 171 -6.01 14.85 -2.55
C LEU A 171 -6.47 15.35 -3.93
N GLU A 172 -6.49 16.66 -4.13
CA GLU A 172 -6.97 17.27 -5.36
C GLU A 172 -6.19 18.52 -5.74
N ILE A 173 -6.12 18.79 -7.05
CA ILE A 173 -5.62 20.04 -7.60
C ILE A 173 -6.81 20.97 -7.84
N THR A 174 -6.82 22.10 -7.13
CA THR A 174 -7.87 23.12 -7.24
C THR A 174 -7.72 23.95 -8.51
N GLU A 175 -8.79 24.65 -8.90
CA GLU A 175 -8.81 25.54 -10.08
C GLU A 175 -7.82 26.72 -9.97
N ASP A 176 -7.51 27.15 -8.75
CA ASP A 176 -6.49 28.18 -8.50
C ASP A 176 -5.07 27.61 -8.40
N CYS A 177 -4.85 26.40 -8.92
CA CYS A 177 -3.56 25.73 -8.99
C CYS A 177 -2.95 25.43 -7.63
N ASN A 178 -3.75 25.03 -6.63
CA ASN A 178 -3.26 24.57 -5.34
C ASN A 178 -3.50 23.06 -5.21
N LEU A 179 -2.44 22.27 -5.04
CA LEU A 179 -2.61 20.87 -4.63
C LEU A 179 -2.90 20.83 -3.13
N GLU A 180 -4.08 20.34 -2.77
CA GLU A 180 -4.60 20.28 -1.41
C GLU A 180 -4.86 18.84 -0.98
N PHE A 181 -4.46 18.51 0.23
CA PHE A 181 -4.83 17.28 0.92
C PHE A 181 -5.77 17.65 2.07
N THR A 182 -6.98 17.11 2.02
CA THR A 182 -8.10 17.52 2.87
C THR A 182 -8.65 16.31 3.61
N LYS A 183 -9.03 16.52 4.87
CA LYS A 183 -9.85 15.59 5.65
C LYS A 183 -11.23 16.22 5.83
N ALA A 184 -12.31 15.54 5.47
CA ALA A 184 -13.65 16.14 5.45
C ALA A 184 -14.06 16.79 6.79
N SER A 185 -13.65 16.22 7.92
CA SER A 185 -13.94 16.72 9.27
C SER A 185 -13.02 17.85 9.76
N VAL A 186 -11.87 18.09 9.11
CA VAL A 186 -10.85 19.06 9.57
C VAL A 186 -10.61 20.18 8.56
N GLY A 187 -10.84 19.94 7.27
CA GLY A 187 -10.45 20.82 6.18
C GLY A 187 -9.07 20.49 5.63
N VAL A 188 -8.40 21.49 5.06
CA VAL A 188 -7.08 21.33 4.44
C VAL A 188 -6.04 21.00 5.51
N VAL A 189 -5.43 19.82 5.40
CA VAL A 189 -4.41 19.32 6.34
C VAL A 189 -2.98 19.44 5.78
N TRP A 190 -2.86 19.55 4.46
CA TRP A 190 -1.60 19.89 3.78
C TRP A 190 -1.90 20.57 2.45
N GLN A 191 -1.03 21.49 2.01
CA GLN A 191 -1.11 22.11 0.69
C GLN A 191 0.27 22.42 0.11
N SER A 192 0.32 22.56 -1.21
CA SER A 192 1.53 22.90 -1.98
C SER A 192 1.88 24.39 -2.00
N GLU A 193 1.01 25.26 -1.46
CA GLU A 193 1.19 26.72 -1.44
C GLU A 193 1.34 27.32 -2.85
N THR A 194 0.57 26.80 -3.82
CA THR A 194 0.64 27.22 -5.24
C THR A 194 -0.58 27.98 -5.74
N LYS A 195 -1.52 28.25 -4.85
CA LYS A 195 -2.70 29.10 -5.06
C LYS A 195 -2.40 30.39 -5.82
N GLY A 196 -3.09 30.59 -6.94
CA GLY A 196 -3.01 31.76 -7.81
C GLY A 196 -1.72 31.88 -8.63
N LYS A 197 -0.81 30.89 -8.60
CA LYS A 197 0.48 30.98 -9.30
C LYS A 197 0.44 30.52 -10.77
N GLY A 198 -0.71 30.05 -11.26
CA GLY A 198 -0.89 29.56 -12.62
C GLY A 198 -2.36 29.44 -13.03
N ARG A 199 -2.61 28.77 -14.15
CA ARG A 199 -3.93 28.38 -14.67
C ARG A 199 -3.82 26.99 -15.29
N HIS A 200 -4.94 26.26 -15.37
CA HIS A 200 -5.01 24.97 -16.06
C HIS A 200 -3.96 23.98 -15.54
N CYS A 201 -3.87 23.88 -14.22
CA CYS A 201 -2.80 23.15 -13.56
C CYS A 201 -3.11 21.66 -13.44
N PHE A 202 -2.05 20.87 -13.40
CA PHE A 202 -2.14 19.43 -13.20
C PHE A 202 -1.03 18.97 -12.28
N VAL A 203 -1.27 17.84 -11.61
CA VAL A 203 -0.27 17.12 -10.84
C VAL A 203 0.31 16.02 -11.71
N ARG A 204 1.63 15.85 -11.66
CA ARG A 204 2.31 14.74 -12.31
C ARG A 204 3.23 14.05 -11.32
N LEU A 205 3.29 12.73 -11.41
CA LEU A 205 4.35 11.91 -10.83
C LEU A 205 5.25 11.44 -11.99
N ASP A 206 6.53 11.79 -11.94
CA ASP A 206 7.49 11.33 -12.94
C ASP A 206 8.11 9.96 -12.58
N ASP A 207 8.92 9.43 -13.50
CA ASP A 207 9.66 8.17 -13.39
C ASP A 207 10.88 8.25 -12.46
N HIS A 208 11.11 9.39 -11.82
CA HIS A 208 12.09 9.56 -10.74
C HIS A 208 11.40 9.81 -9.40
N GLY A 209 10.07 9.66 -9.35
CA GLY A 209 9.28 9.82 -8.14
C GLY A 209 9.05 11.28 -7.71
N ARG A 210 9.30 12.25 -8.60
CA ARG A 210 9.01 13.66 -8.34
C ARG A 210 7.51 13.90 -8.51
N LEU A 211 6.86 14.27 -7.41
CA LEU A 211 5.50 14.80 -7.44
C LEU A 211 5.56 16.29 -7.72
N ALA A 212 4.86 16.78 -8.74
CA ALA A 212 4.92 18.18 -9.14
C ALA A 212 3.55 18.75 -9.49
N VAL A 213 3.35 20.03 -9.17
CA VAL A 213 2.27 20.87 -9.70
C VAL A 213 2.82 21.66 -10.87
N VAL A 214 2.20 21.50 -12.02
CA VAL A 214 2.64 22.06 -13.31
C VAL A 214 1.47 22.80 -13.95
N ASN A 215 1.72 23.95 -14.57
CA ASN A 215 0.70 24.67 -15.33
C ASN A 215 0.65 24.25 -16.81
N ASP A 216 -0.32 24.80 -17.56
CA ASP A 216 -0.50 24.57 -19.00
C ASP A 216 0.68 25.01 -19.89
N ARG A 217 1.60 25.83 -19.37
CA ARG A 217 2.86 26.22 -20.01
C ARG A 217 4.04 25.34 -19.61
N TYR A 218 3.80 24.21 -18.96
CA TYR A 218 4.82 23.29 -18.46
C TYR A 218 5.79 23.89 -17.44
N LYS A 219 5.39 24.98 -16.76
CA LYS A 219 6.16 25.56 -15.66
C LYS A 219 5.84 24.84 -14.36
N PHE A 220 6.87 24.38 -13.67
CA PHE A 220 6.78 23.87 -12.31
C PHE A 220 6.40 25.01 -11.35
N LEU A 221 5.27 24.84 -10.64
CA LEU A 221 4.84 25.73 -9.57
C LEU A 221 5.30 25.24 -8.20
N TRP A 222 5.36 23.92 -8.03
CA TRP A 222 5.87 23.22 -6.85
C TRP A 222 6.32 21.81 -7.21
N TRP A 223 7.26 21.24 -6.45
CA TRP A 223 7.64 19.83 -6.54
C TRP A 223 8.15 19.27 -5.21
N SER A 224 8.01 17.96 -5.01
CA SER A 224 8.56 17.24 -3.86
C SER A 224 10.09 17.19 -3.92
N LYS A 225 10.75 17.35 -2.77
CA LYS A 225 12.21 17.37 -2.68
C LYS A 225 12.79 15.95 -2.55
N GLN A 226 13.03 15.28 -3.66
CA GLN A 226 14.04 14.22 -3.86
C GLN A 226 13.92 13.66 -5.29
N GLU A 227 15.06 13.29 -5.89
CA GLU A 227 15.11 12.51 -7.13
C GLU A 227 15.40 11.06 -6.72
N GLY A 228 14.40 10.20 -6.88
CA GLY A 228 14.61 8.76 -6.87
C GLY A 228 15.49 8.33 -8.05
N VAL A 229 15.72 7.03 -8.17
CA VAL A 229 16.31 6.47 -9.41
C VAL A 229 15.21 6.34 -10.46
N GLU A 230 15.58 6.23 -11.73
CA GLU A 230 14.62 5.94 -12.79
C GLU A 230 13.86 4.63 -12.49
N GLY A 231 12.53 4.65 -12.62
CA GLY A 231 11.67 3.49 -12.43
C GLY A 231 10.19 3.84 -12.31
N GLU A 232 9.38 2.85 -11.93
CA GLU A 232 7.94 3.04 -11.72
C GLU A 232 7.62 3.45 -10.29
N TYR A 233 6.88 4.54 -10.13
CA TYR A 233 6.48 5.11 -8.84
C TYR A 233 4.97 5.16 -8.69
N VAL A 234 4.50 5.24 -7.44
CA VAL A 234 3.08 5.42 -7.14
C VAL A 234 2.89 6.44 -6.03
N LEU A 235 1.96 7.36 -6.23
CA LEU A 235 1.39 8.20 -5.18
C LEU A 235 0.12 7.52 -4.66
N VAL A 236 0.01 7.36 -3.35
CA VAL A 236 -1.12 6.69 -2.68
C VAL A 236 -1.70 7.60 -1.61
N VAL A 237 -3.01 7.80 -1.61
CA VAL A 237 -3.77 8.38 -0.51
C VAL A 237 -4.24 7.25 0.40
N GLN A 238 -3.70 7.22 1.63
CA GLN A 238 -3.92 6.15 2.60
C GLN A 238 -4.97 6.50 3.65
N ILE A 239 -5.58 5.45 4.19
CA ILE A 239 -6.68 5.42 5.15
C ILE A 239 -6.26 5.95 6.52
N ASN A 240 -4.96 5.93 6.78
CA ASN A 240 -4.32 6.48 7.96
C ASN A 240 -4.14 8.02 7.87
N GLY A 241 -4.60 8.65 6.79
CA GLY A 241 -4.52 10.09 6.59
C GLY A 241 -3.16 10.59 6.14
N GLN A 242 -2.45 9.81 5.32
CA GLN A 242 -1.24 10.25 4.63
C GLN A 242 -1.38 10.08 3.13
N ALA A 243 -0.96 11.08 2.35
CA ALA A 243 -0.62 10.89 0.95
C ALA A 243 0.89 10.69 0.83
N ALA A 244 1.33 9.64 0.14
CA ALA A 244 2.76 9.32 0.06
C ALA A 244 3.16 8.75 -1.31
N VAL A 245 4.37 9.10 -1.75
CA VAL A 245 5.01 8.54 -2.93
C VAL A 245 5.93 7.39 -2.52
N TYR A 246 5.78 6.27 -3.22
CA TYR A 246 6.59 5.06 -3.06
C TYR A 246 7.22 4.68 -4.40
N GLY A 247 8.46 4.21 -4.36
CA GLY A 247 9.08 3.57 -5.52
C GLY A 247 10.61 3.50 -5.43
N PRO A 248 11.24 2.86 -6.43
CA PRO A 248 10.59 2.22 -7.58
C PRO A 248 9.90 0.90 -7.21
N VAL A 249 9.29 0.20 -8.19
CA VAL A 249 8.81 -1.18 -8.02
C VAL A 249 9.98 -2.10 -7.65
N VAL A 250 9.82 -2.88 -6.58
CA VAL A 250 10.81 -3.88 -6.12
C VAL A 250 10.36 -5.32 -6.34
N TRP A 251 9.07 -5.55 -6.52
CA TRP A 251 8.52 -6.86 -6.85
C TRP A 251 7.18 -6.73 -7.56
N SER A 252 6.86 -7.69 -8.43
CA SER A 252 5.61 -7.73 -9.17
C SER A 252 5.16 -9.17 -9.41
N THR A 253 3.85 -9.38 -9.38
CA THR A 253 3.21 -10.63 -9.82
C THR A 253 3.25 -10.82 -11.34
N GLY A 254 3.39 -9.73 -12.11
CA GLY A 254 3.47 -9.77 -13.58
C GLY A 254 4.86 -10.13 -14.12
N SER A 255 5.92 -9.99 -13.30
CA SER A 255 7.30 -10.16 -13.74
C SER A 255 7.79 -11.60 -13.87
N CYS A 256 6.89 -12.60 -13.93
CA CYS A 256 7.31 -14.00 -14.05
C CYS A 256 8.02 -14.34 -15.38
N CYS A 257 8.14 -13.38 -16.32
CA CYS A 257 8.92 -13.56 -17.55
C CYS A 257 9.80 -12.37 -17.98
N PHE A 258 9.99 -11.31 -17.18
CA PHE A 258 10.99 -10.29 -17.51
C PHE A 258 12.36 -10.77 -17.05
N GLY A 259 13.08 -11.41 -17.98
CA GLY A 259 14.47 -11.79 -17.78
C GLY A 259 15.31 -10.59 -17.37
N ASN A 260 15.76 -10.59 -16.13
CA ASN A 260 17.12 -10.19 -15.83
C ASN A 260 17.87 -11.47 -15.43
N LEU A 261 18.71 -11.92 -16.37
CA LEU A 261 19.85 -12.77 -16.08
C LEU A 261 20.63 -12.16 -14.89
N ASP A 262 21.14 -13.04 -14.04
CA ASP A 262 22.08 -12.77 -12.94
C ASP A 262 21.55 -12.11 -11.66
N ARG A 263 20.84 -12.89 -10.83
CA ARG A 263 21.35 -13.38 -9.52
C ARG A 263 20.23 -14.09 -8.75
N PHE A 264 20.58 -15.23 -8.16
CA PHE A 264 19.75 -16.12 -7.33
C PHE A 264 18.83 -17.09 -8.09
N ALA A 265 19.42 -17.82 -9.04
CA ALA A 265 19.04 -19.21 -9.25
C ALA A 265 19.92 -20.12 -8.38
N LEU A 266 19.29 -21.12 -7.77
CA LEU A 266 19.82 -22.34 -7.11
C LEU A 266 20.09 -22.30 -5.60
N ARG A 267 19.17 -22.91 -4.84
CA ARG A 267 19.38 -24.30 -4.35
C ARG A 267 18.04 -24.94 -3.93
N VAL A 268 17.49 -25.77 -4.80
CA VAL A 268 16.73 -26.95 -4.38
C VAL A 268 17.31 -28.12 -5.17
N SER A 269 18.19 -28.89 -4.52
CA SER A 269 18.71 -30.16 -5.04
C SER A 269 18.07 -31.27 -4.23
N GLY A 270 17.27 -32.11 -4.87
CA GLY A 270 16.67 -33.29 -4.24
C GLY A 270 15.63 -34.02 -5.08
N PHE A 271 15.90 -34.30 -6.36
CA PHE A 271 15.16 -35.33 -7.09
C PHE A 271 16.11 -36.50 -7.35
N ASN A 272 15.93 -37.59 -6.58
CA ASN A 272 16.58 -38.85 -6.87
C ASN A 272 15.93 -39.48 -8.11
N LYS A 273 16.81 -39.77 -9.07
CA LYS A 273 16.57 -40.37 -10.36
C LYS A 273 16.20 -41.85 -10.15
N LEU A 274 15.12 -42.30 -10.79
CA LEU A 274 14.86 -43.71 -11.03
C LEU A 274 15.98 -44.25 -11.92
N GLU A 275 16.71 -45.27 -11.46
CA GLU A 275 17.60 -46.08 -12.29
C GLU A 275 16.79 -47.22 -12.93
N GLU A 276 16.70 -47.20 -14.26
CA GLU A 276 16.52 -48.41 -15.06
C GLU A 276 17.90 -48.89 -15.52
N GLY A 277 18.13 -50.21 -15.40
CA GLY A 277 19.04 -50.93 -16.30
C GLY A 277 20.03 -51.90 -15.66
N LYS A 278 19.58 -53.12 -15.38
CA LYS A 278 20.11 -54.36 -15.98
C LYS A 278 19.17 -55.53 -15.80
#